data_AF-A0A9E7UKZ9-F1
#
_entry.id   AF-A0A9E7UKZ9-F1
#
_cell.length_a   1.000
_cell.length_b   1.000
_cell.length_c   1.000
_cell.angle_alpha   90.00
_cell.angle_beta   90.00
_cell.angle_gamma   90.00
#
_symmetry.space_group_name_H-M   'P 1'
#
loop_
_entity.id
_entity.type
_entity.pdbx_description
1 polymer ?
#
loop_
_entity_poly.entity_id
_entity_poly.type
_entity_poly.pdbx_seq_one_letter_code
_entity_poly.pdbx_strand_id
1 'polypeptide(L)'
;MGWNPAHGGIKKASVWSPEMTALSIKKSRRPLFVIGSLLNSVPEITERVVKIVKRRGITVAATGGSASALKKAGLNDFNVIGAIEIVNNLKNPEWKGI
;
A
#
# COMPACT_ATOMS: atom_id res chain seq x y z
N MET A 1 -26.08 -7.05 12.79
CA MET A 1 -25.28 -6.06 12.03
C MET A 1 -24.02 -5.79 12.85
N GLY A 2 -22.84 -6.24 12.40
CA GLY A 2 -21.59 -6.10 13.16
C GLY A 2 -21.03 -4.67 13.12
N TRP A 3 -20.28 -4.28 14.16
CA TRP A 3 -19.56 -3.00 14.20
C TRP A 3 -18.59 -2.92 13.01
N ASN A 4 -18.86 -2.02 12.06
CA ASN A 4 -17.96 -1.70 10.97
C ASN A 4 -17.33 -0.32 11.22
N PRO A 5 -16.04 -0.24 11.59
CA PRO A 5 -15.38 1.04 11.86
C PRO A 5 -15.40 1.99 10.66
N ALA A 6 -15.59 1.48 9.42
CA ALA A 6 -15.73 2.30 8.22
C ALA A 6 -17.01 3.17 8.20
N HIS A 7 -18.01 2.88 9.04
CA HIS A 7 -19.24 3.66 9.19
C HIS A 7 -19.26 4.54 10.45
N GLY A 8 -18.24 4.47 11.31
CA GLY A 8 -18.24 5.13 12.61
C GLY A 8 -17.89 6.63 12.60
N GLY A 9 -17.37 7.17 11.49
CA GLY A 9 -16.90 8.56 11.40
C GLY A 9 -17.65 9.38 10.36
N ILE A 10 -17.87 10.68 10.66
CA ILE A 10 -18.47 11.65 9.73
C ILE A 10 -17.53 11.92 8.54
N LYS A 11 -16.21 11.87 8.78
CA LYS A 11 -15.20 12.06 7.74
C LYS A 11 -15.01 10.78 6.94
N LYS A 12 -15.25 10.87 5.63
CA LYS A 12 -15.05 9.79 4.65
C LYS A 12 -13.93 10.16 3.68
N ALA A 13 -13.35 9.17 3.02
CA ALA A 13 -12.39 9.40 1.94
C ALA A 13 -13.08 10.04 0.72
N SER A 14 -12.35 10.89 -0.01
CA SER A 14 -12.81 11.44 -1.29
C SER A 14 -12.60 10.43 -2.42
N VAL A 15 -13.53 10.40 -3.38
CA VAL A 15 -13.39 9.58 -4.60
C VAL A 15 -12.49 10.31 -5.59
N TRP A 16 -11.43 9.66 -6.04
CA TRP A 16 -10.46 10.24 -6.97
C TRP A 16 -10.43 9.48 -8.29
N SER A 17 -10.20 10.20 -9.40
CA SER A 17 -9.92 9.59 -10.70
C SER A 17 -8.52 8.95 -10.72
N PRO A 18 -8.24 8.04 -11.66
CA PRO A 18 -6.90 7.51 -11.88
C PRO A 18 -5.86 8.60 -12.13
N GLU A 19 -6.20 9.65 -12.86
CA GLU A 19 -5.30 10.76 -13.21
C GLU A 19 -4.92 11.56 -11.96
N MET A 20 -5.90 11.90 -11.12
CA MET A 20 -5.65 12.59 -9.85
C MET A 20 -4.78 11.74 -8.93
N THR A 21 -5.05 10.44 -8.85
CA THR A 21 -4.25 9.51 -8.04
C THR A 21 -2.81 9.42 -8.55
N ALA A 22 -2.61 9.28 -9.86
CA ALA A 22 -1.28 9.24 -10.47
C ALA A 22 -0.50 10.55 -10.28
N LEU A 23 -1.18 11.70 -10.36
CA LEU A 23 -0.58 13.02 -10.09
C LEU A 23 -0.17 13.15 -8.62
N SER A 24 -0.99 12.69 -7.68
CA SER A 24 -0.67 12.73 -6.25
C SER A 24 0.52 11.83 -5.91
N ILE A 25 0.59 10.63 -6.49
CA ILE A 25 1.77 9.77 -6.38
C ILE A 25 3.00 10.46 -6.99
N LYS A 26 2.86 11.08 -8.17
CA LYS A 26 3.96 11.81 -8.84
C LYS A 26 4.49 12.98 -8.01
N LYS A 27 3.63 13.71 -7.31
CA LYS A 27 4.00 14.88 -6.49
C LYS A 27 4.54 14.50 -5.11
N SER A 28 4.33 13.27 -4.67
CA SER A 28 4.78 12.80 -3.35
C SER A 28 6.31 12.71 -3.31
N ARG A 29 6.95 13.40 -2.34
CA ARG A 29 8.42 13.38 -2.18
C ARG A 29 8.97 12.01 -1.77
N ARG A 30 8.24 11.29 -0.92
CA ARG A 30 8.64 9.97 -0.38
C ARG A 30 7.41 9.05 -0.24
N PRO A 31 6.86 8.54 -1.35
CA PRO A 31 5.68 7.69 -1.32
C PRO A 31 6.02 6.31 -0.72
N LEU A 32 5.07 5.73 0.02
CA LEU A 32 5.12 4.35 0.50
C LEU A 32 3.88 3.61 -0.02
N PHE A 33 4.07 2.47 -0.65
CA PHE A 33 2.98 1.60 -1.08
C PHE A 33 2.80 0.45 -0.09
N VAL A 34 1.76 0.56 0.75
CA VAL A 34 1.39 -0.50 1.71
C VAL A 34 0.49 -1.51 1.02
N ILE A 35 0.90 -2.77 1.01
CA ILE A 35 0.26 -3.81 0.20
C ILE A 35 -0.15 -5.01 1.06
N GLY A 36 -1.46 -5.30 1.06
CA GLY A 36 -2.08 -6.38 1.83
C GLY A 36 -2.15 -7.72 1.09
N SER A 37 -2.67 -8.74 1.77
CA SER A 37 -2.69 -10.13 1.30
C SER A 37 -3.63 -10.44 0.13
N LEU A 38 -4.51 -9.52 -0.26
CA LEU A 38 -5.51 -9.75 -1.31
C LEU A 38 -4.89 -10.16 -2.66
N LEU A 39 -3.67 -9.72 -2.93
CA LEU A 39 -2.88 -10.12 -4.11
C LEU A 39 -2.56 -11.62 -4.18
N ASN A 40 -2.65 -12.34 -3.07
CA ASN A 40 -2.55 -13.80 -3.08
C ASN A 40 -3.78 -14.46 -3.74
N SER A 41 -4.90 -13.73 -3.83
CA SER A 41 -6.19 -14.25 -4.32
C SER A 41 -6.65 -13.60 -5.63
N VAL A 42 -6.06 -12.46 -6.03
CA VAL A 42 -6.46 -11.71 -7.23
C VAL A 42 -5.23 -11.39 -8.11
N PRO A 43 -4.90 -12.26 -9.08
CA PRO A 43 -3.70 -12.12 -9.91
C PRO A 43 -3.61 -10.79 -10.68
N GLU A 44 -4.75 -10.26 -11.16
CA GLU A 44 -4.80 -9.03 -11.94
C GLU A 44 -4.38 -7.81 -11.13
N ILE A 45 -4.61 -7.84 -9.81
CA ILE A 45 -4.14 -6.79 -8.89
C ILE A 45 -2.61 -6.86 -8.77
N THR A 46 -2.05 -8.06 -8.64
CA THR A 46 -0.61 -8.28 -8.52
C THR A 46 0.15 -7.71 -9.73
N GLU A 47 -0.32 -7.97 -10.94
CA GLU A 47 0.30 -7.43 -12.16
C GLU A 47 0.29 -5.89 -12.19
N ARG A 48 -0.84 -5.27 -11.80
CA ARG A 48 -0.96 -3.81 -11.75
C ARG A 48 -0.04 -3.21 -10.70
N VAL A 49 0.05 -3.83 -9.53
CA VAL A 49 0.98 -3.43 -8.46
C VAL A 49 2.41 -3.43 -8.96
N VAL A 50 2.87 -4.53 -9.60
CA VAL A 50 4.24 -4.62 -10.12
C VAL A 50 4.51 -3.56 -11.18
N LYS A 51 3.56 -3.30 -12.09
CA LYS A 51 3.68 -2.22 -13.09
C LYS A 51 3.82 -0.84 -12.45
N ILE A 52 3.05 -0.55 -11.39
CA ILE A 52 3.11 0.73 -10.67
C ILE A 52 4.47 0.91 -9.99
N VAL A 53 4.92 -0.10 -9.24
CA VAL A 53 6.18 -0.05 -8.48
C VAL A 53 7.37 0.12 -9.41
N LYS A 54 7.47 -0.71 -10.46
CA LYS A 54 8.58 -0.66 -11.44
C LYS A 54 8.65 0.67 -12.20
N ARG A 55 7.50 1.32 -12.46
CA ARG A 55 7.47 2.59 -13.20
C ARG A 55 7.99 3.78 -12.38
N ARG A 56 7.95 3.71 -11.04
CA ARG A 56 8.17 4.87 -10.17
C ARG A 56 9.19 4.69 -9.06
N GLY A 57 9.70 3.47 -8.84
CA GLY A 57 10.64 3.20 -7.74
C GLY A 57 10.04 3.53 -6.39
N ILE A 58 8.79 3.11 -6.15
CA ILE A 58 8.07 3.39 -4.91
C ILE A 58 8.50 2.37 -3.86
N THR A 59 8.84 2.83 -2.66
CA THR A 59 9.10 1.95 -1.51
C THR A 59 7.86 1.10 -1.20
N VAL A 60 8.04 -0.20 -1.03
CA VAL A 60 6.94 -1.14 -0.79
C VAL A 60 6.99 -1.67 0.64
N ALA A 61 5.85 -1.63 1.34
CA ALA A 61 5.61 -2.33 2.59
C ALA A 61 4.66 -3.51 2.34
N ALA A 62 5.20 -4.72 2.35
CA ALA A 62 4.46 -5.96 2.22
C ALA A 62 3.89 -6.39 3.59
N THR A 63 2.58 -6.36 3.72
CA THR A 63 1.83 -6.72 4.94
C THR A 63 1.00 -7.99 4.74
N GLY A 64 0.66 -8.68 5.83
CA GLY A 64 -0.30 -9.80 5.79
C GLY A 64 0.10 -11.00 4.93
N GLY A 65 1.40 -11.20 4.66
CA GLY A 65 1.87 -12.32 3.83
C GLY A 65 1.83 -12.05 2.32
N SER A 66 1.69 -10.80 1.88
CA SER A 66 1.78 -10.41 0.47
C SER A 66 3.15 -10.67 -0.18
N ALA A 67 4.21 -10.79 0.62
CA ALA A 67 5.58 -11.01 0.15
C ALA A 67 5.72 -12.20 -0.82
N SER A 68 4.97 -13.28 -0.60
CA SER A 68 5.04 -14.49 -1.44
C SER A 68 4.59 -14.21 -2.88
N ALA A 69 3.43 -13.58 -3.07
CA ALA A 69 2.95 -13.27 -4.41
C ALA A 69 3.73 -12.12 -5.07
N LEU A 70 4.29 -11.17 -4.31
CA LEU A 70 5.22 -10.18 -4.87
C LEU A 70 6.49 -10.83 -5.44
N LYS A 71 7.10 -11.76 -4.69
CA LYS A 71 8.26 -12.54 -5.16
C LYS A 71 7.93 -13.36 -6.41
N LYS A 72 6.79 -14.06 -6.42
CA LYS A 72 6.33 -14.83 -7.60
C LYS A 72 6.13 -13.94 -8.83
N ALA A 73 5.74 -12.68 -8.62
CA ALA A 73 5.57 -11.70 -9.68
C ALA A 73 6.88 -10.95 -10.05
N GLY A 74 8.02 -11.38 -9.52
CA GLY A 74 9.34 -10.82 -9.84
C GLY A 74 9.60 -9.43 -9.25
N LEU A 75 8.93 -9.09 -8.14
CA LEU A 75 9.26 -7.93 -7.32
C LEU A 75 9.96 -8.42 -6.04
N ASN A 76 11.24 -8.08 -5.89
CA ASN A 76 12.07 -8.52 -4.75
C ASN A 76 12.49 -7.38 -3.82
N ASP A 77 12.34 -6.13 -4.26
CA ASP A 77 12.67 -4.94 -3.46
C ASP A 77 11.42 -4.48 -2.71
N PHE A 78 11.28 -4.95 -1.47
CA PHE A 78 10.21 -4.59 -0.56
C PHE A 78 10.59 -4.88 0.90
N ASN A 79 9.95 -4.18 1.82
CA ASN A 79 10.07 -4.39 3.25
C ASN A 79 8.88 -5.20 3.77
N VAL A 80 9.12 -6.25 4.56
CA VAL A 80 8.05 -6.99 5.24
C VAL A 80 7.78 -6.33 6.59
N ILE A 81 6.54 -5.91 6.84
CA ILE A 81 6.16 -5.25 8.08
C ILE A 81 4.70 -5.58 8.43
N GLY A 82 4.37 -5.66 9.72
CA GLY A 82 2.99 -5.89 10.17
C GLY A 82 2.09 -4.69 9.86
N ALA A 83 0.80 -4.93 9.54
CA ALA A 83 -0.15 -3.84 9.25
C ALA A 83 -0.37 -2.90 10.47
N ILE A 84 -0.42 -3.46 11.68
CA ILE A 84 -0.54 -2.68 12.92
C ILE A 84 0.74 -1.86 13.16
N GLU A 85 1.90 -2.51 12.96
CA GLU A 85 3.20 -1.89 13.16
C GLU A 85 3.42 -0.71 12.22
N ILE A 86 3.18 -0.87 10.91
CA ILE A 86 3.33 0.24 9.95
C ILE A 86 2.37 1.38 10.26
N VAL A 87 1.14 1.11 10.71
CA VAL A 87 0.19 2.16 11.10
C VAL A 87 0.68 2.94 12.32
N ASN A 88 1.26 2.27 13.32
CA ASN A 88 1.83 2.95 14.48
C ASN A 88 3.06 3.78 14.10
N ASN A 89 3.93 3.25 13.25
CA ASN A 89 5.09 3.96 12.72
C ASN A 89 4.69 5.19 11.91
N LEU A 90 3.65 5.11 11.07
CA LEU A 90 3.14 6.25 10.29
C LEU A 90 2.55 7.38 11.15
N LYS A 91 2.15 7.08 12.40
CA LYS A 91 1.69 8.10 13.36
C LYS A 91 2.84 8.74 14.14
N ASN A 92 4.03 8.13 14.14
CA ASN A 92 5.18 8.61 14.88
C ASN A 92 6.01 9.60 14.03
N PRO A 93 6.06 10.91 14.36
CA PRO A 93 6.83 11.88 13.58
C PRO A 93 8.34 11.66 13.66
N GLU A 94 8.84 10.98 14.69
CA GLU A 94 10.27 10.67 14.82
C GLU A 94 10.71 9.47 13.98
N TRP A 95 9.76 8.69 13.47
CA TRP A 95 10.06 7.53 12.65
C TRP A 95 10.69 7.93 11.31
N LYS A 96 11.86 7.38 11.00
CA LYS A 96 12.64 7.73 9.79
C LYS A 96 12.21 6.97 8.54
N GLY A 97 11.26 6.04 8.65
CA GLY A 97 10.75 5.25 7.54
C GLY A 97 11.40 3.87 7.42
N ILE A 98 11.16 3.26 6.26
CA ILE A 98 11.78 2.04 5.74
C ILE A 98 12.31 2.30 4.33
#